data_AF-A0A2Z4G6G6-F1
#
_entry.id   AF-A0A2Z4G6G6-F1
#
_cell.length_a   1.000
_cell.length_b   1.000
_cell.length_c   1.000
_cell.angle_alpha   90.00
_cell.angle_beta   90.00
_cell.angle_gamma   90.00
#
_symmetry.space_group_name_H-M   'P 1'
#
loop_
_entity.id
_entity.type
_entity.pdbx_description
1 polymer ?
#
loop_
_entity_poly.entity_id
_entity_poly.type
_entity_poly.pdbx_seq_one_letter_code
_entity_poly.pdbx_strand_id
1 'polypeptide(L)'
;MLIGIGGVSRSGKSTLANLLVTYFRKNGKKAIIFHQDDFVFPETEIPKVRDKTDWESPSSIDHDLLFELVEEFNTRFEVVIVDGLFAFYDENLNDLYDKRLFVKISKRSFFIRKVADNRWGYIPTWFVDHIWKSFLKYGNDKNIKGDYITVSGEDEFDMEKVRKYVD
;
A
#
# COMPACT_ATOMS: atom_id res chain seq x y z
N MET A 1 15.68 -4.78 -7.44
CA MET A 1 14.37 -5.45 -7.50
C MET A 1 13.35 -4.60 -6.76
N LEU A 2 12.33 -4.12 -7.46
CA LEU A 2 11.29 -3.26 -6.92
C LEU A 2 9.98 -4.04 -6.73
N ILE A 3 9.42 -3.99 -5.52
CA ILE A 3 8.23 -4.75 -5.13
C ILE A 3 7.10 -3.78 -4.75
N GLY A 4 5.95 -3.90 -5.41
CA GLY A 4 4.73 -3.16 -5.04
C GLY A 4 3.81 -4.01 -4.18
N ILE A 5 3.27 -3.43 -3.09
CA ILE A 5 2.33 -4.09 -2.18
C ILE A 5 1.08 -3.23 -2.02
N GLY A 6 0.00 -3.64 -2.68
CA GLY A 6 -1.30 -2.95 -2.65
C GLY A 6 -2.34 -3.64 -1.77
N GLY A 7 -3.48 -2.95 -1.57
CA GLY A 7 -4.60 -3.45 -0.80
C GLY A 7 -5.29 -2.39 0.06
N VAL A 8 -6.50 -2.67 0.50
CA VAL A 8 -7.31 -1.71 1.28
C VAL A 8 -6.67 -1.35 2.63
N SER A 9 -7.00 -0.19 3.19
CA SER A 9 -6.62 0.19 4.57
C SER A 9 -6.90 -0.95 5.56
N ARG A 10 -6.02 -1.17 6.55
CA ARG A 10 -6.11 -2.26 7.55
C ARG A 10 -6.07 -3.71 7.00
N SER A 11 -5.64 -3.92 5.75
CA SER A 11 -5.44 -5.28 5.20
C SER A 11 -4.17 -5.98 5.67
N GLY A 12 -3.16 -5.25 6.17
CA GLY A 12 -1.89 -5.81 6.62
C GLY A 12 -0.70 -5.57 5.67
N LYS A 13 -0.85 -4.75 4.63
CA LYS A 13 0.23 -4.37 3.68
C LYS A 13 1.55 -4.02 4.35
N SER A 14 1.53 -3.05 5.27
CA SER A 14 2.75 -2.55 5.90
C SER A 14 3.39 -3.61 6.80
N THR A 15 2.60 -4.51 7.39
CA THR A 15 3.11 -5.70 8.08
C THR A 15 3.84 -6.62 7.11
N LEU A 16 3.23 -6.94 5.96
CA LEU A 16 3.86 -7.76 4.92
C LEU A 16 5.14 -7.13 4.38
N ALA A 17 5.13 -5.81 4.13
CA ALA A 17 6.30 -5.05 3.69
C ALA A 17 7.46 -5.15 4.70
N ASN A 18 7.16 -4.97 6.00
CA ASN A 18 8.14 -5.09 7.07
C ASN A 18 8.71 -6.51 7.20
N LEU A 19 7.87 -7.54 7.05
CA LEU A 19 8.31 -8.93 7.03
C LEU A 19 9.26 -9.21 5.86
N LEU A 20 8.93 -8.70 4.66
CA LEU A 20 9.73 -8.88 3.46
C LEU A 20 11.08 -8.16 3.53
N VAL A 21 11.12 -6.89 3.95
CA VAL A 21 12.40 -6.20 4.13
C VAL A 21 13.24 -6.83 5.23
N THR A 22 12.63 -7.28 6.32
CA THR A 22 13.35 -8.04 7.36
C THR A 22 13.93 -9.33 6.79
N TYR A 23 13.16 -10.06 5.97
CA TYR A 23 13.61 -11.26 5.28
C TYR A 23 14.81 -10.99 4.37
N PHE A 24 14.73 -9.99 3.48
CA PHE A 24 15.82 -9.67 2.57
C PHE A 24 17.08 -9.20 3.29
N ARG A 25 16.94 -8.34 4.31
CA ARG A 25 18.08 -7.91 5.14
C ARG A 25 18.74 -9.07 5.88
N LYS A 26 17.96 -10.01 6.43
CA LYS A 26 18.50 -11.22 7.07
C LYS A 26 19.25 -12.13 6.11
N ASN A 27 18.90 -12.10 4.82
CA ASN A 27 19.60 -12.81 3.75
C ASN A 27 20.70 -11.97 3.08
N GLY A 28 21.19 -10.93 3.75
CA GLY A 28 22.35 -10.16 3.31
C GLY A 28 22.07 -9.08 2.25
N LYS A 29 20.81 -8.89 1.82
CA LYS A 29 20.48 -7.87 0.82
C LYS A 29 20.28 -6.49 1.46
N LYS A 30 20.77 -5.46 0.80
CA LYS A 30 20.45 -4.06 1.12
C LYS A 30 19.02 -3.74 0.66
N ALA A 31 18.08 -3.74 1.60
CA ALA A 31 16.66 -3.52 1.32
C ALA A 31 16.08 -2.29 2.04
N ILE A 32 15.10 -1.61 1.42
CA ILE A 32 14.36 -0.46 1.97
C ILE A 32 12.86 -0.54 1.66
N ILE A 33 12.03 0.10 2.48
CA ILE A 33 10.58 0.24 2.29
C ILE A 33 10.24 1.73 2.15
N PHE A 34 9.34 2.06 1.25
CA PHE A 34 8.60 3.31 1.17
C PHE A 34 7.13 3.06 1.52
N HIS A 35 6.66 3.69 2.59
CA HIS A 35 5.25 3.70 2.93
C HIS A 35 4.59 4.88 2.20
N GLN A 36 3.57 4.63 1.39
CA GLN A 36 2.87 5.70 0.67
C GLN A 36 2.28 6.75 1.61
N ASP A 37 1.92 6.36 2.83
CA ASP A 37 1.40 7.25 3.87
C ASP A 37 2.44 8.32 4.29
N ASP A 38 3.74 8.14 4.00
CA ASP A 38 4.81 9.13 4.26
C ASP A 38 4.87 10.25 3.20
N PHE A 39 4.12 10.12 2.10
CA PHE A 39 4.10 11.01 0.94
C PHE A 39 2.78 11.79 0.82
N VAL A 40 2.05 11.95 1.93
CA VAL A 40 0.81 12.73 1.93
C VAL A 40 1.11 14.22 1.83
N PHE A 41 0.30 14.96 1.05
CA PHE A 41 0.33 16.42 1.09
C PHE A 41 -0.10 16.96 2.46
N PRO A 42 0.29 18.19 2.82
CA PRO A 42 -0.23 18.86 4.01
C PRO A 42 -1.76 18.89 4.02
N GLU A 43 -2.37 18.75 5.20
CA GLU A 43 -3.84 18.75 5.36
C GLU A 43 -4.52 19.97 4.70
N THR A 44 -3.85 21.13 4.70
CA THR A 44 -4.34 22.38 4.10
C THR A 44 -4.49 22.32 2.59
N GLU A 45 -3.81 21.38 1.92
CA GLU A 45 -3.82 21.21 0.46
C GLU A 45 -4.77 20.09 0.01
N ILE A 46 -5.23 19.26 0.95
CA ILE A 46 -6.09 18.12 0.65
C ILE A 46 -7.57 18.55 0.73
N PRO A 47 -8.38 18.31 -0.32
CA PRO A 47 -9.79 18.68 -0.31
C PRO A 47 -10.56 17.90 0.75
N LYS A 48 -11.70 18.45 1.16
CA LYS A 48 -12.62 17.76 2.08
C LYS A 48 -13.65 16.93 1.34
N VAL A 49 -13.95 15.75 1.88
CA VAL A 49 -15.18 15.01 1.61
C VAL A 49 -16.14 15.29 2.78
N ARG A 50 -17.21 16.03 2.50
CA ARG A 50 -18.12 16.57 3.53
C ARG A 50 -17.33 17.43 4.54
N ASP A 51 -17.31 17.03 5.81
CA ASP A 51 -16.65 17.72 6.92
C ASP A 51 -15.23 17.19 7.23
N LYS A 52 -14.75 16.17 6.52
CA LYS A 52 -13.46 15.51 6.78
C LYS A 52 -12.49 15.69 5.61
N THR A 53 -11.20 15.81 5.92
CA THR A 53 -10.11 15.78 4.94
C THR A 53 -10.12 14.45 4.19
N ASP A 54 -10.05 14.50 2.85
CA ASP A 54 -10.11 13.31 2.00
C ASP A 54 -8.72 12.67 1.81
N TRP A 55 -8.22 12.06 2.88
CA TRP A 55 -6.97 11.27 2.87
C TRP A 55 -7.00 10.10 1.89
N GLU A 56 -8.20 9.71 1.45
CA GLU A 56 -8.46 8.48 0.72
C GLU A 56 -8.71 8.83 -0.75
N SER A 57 -8.07 9.87 -1.28
CA SER A 57 -8.06 10.19 -2.71
C SER A 57 -6.63 10.10 -3.22
N PRO A 58 -6.37 9.66 -4.46
CA PRO A 58 -5.03 9.75 -5.02
C PRO A 58 -4.44 11.17 -4.98
N SER A 59 -5.29 12.20 -5.00
CA SER A 59 -4.86 13.60 -4.86
C SER A 59 -4.33 13.96 -3.46
N SER A 60 -4.41 13.07 -2.47
CA SER A 60 -3.82 13.28 -1.15
C SER A 60 -2.34 12.91 -1.10
N ILE A 61 -1.82 12.24 -2.13
CA ILE A 61 -0.46 11.71 -2.20
C ILE A 61 0.35 12.47 -3.24
N ASP A 62 1.59 12.82 -2.89
CA ASP A 62 2.61 13.30 -3.80
C ASP A 62 3.25 12.10 -4.54
N HIS A 63 2.59 11.66 -5.61
CA HIS A 63 3.06 10.52 -6.41
C HIS A 63 4.35 10.82 -7.15
N ASP A 64 4.57 12.09 -7.53
CA ASP A 64 5.78 12.52 -8.23
C ASP A 64 7.00 12.39 -7.30
N LEU A 65 6.89 12.88 -6.06
CA LEU A 65 7.94 12.72 -5.05
C LEU A 65 8.19 11.25 -4.69
N LEU A 66 7.13 10.45 -4.54
CA LEU A 66 7.27 9.01 -4.28
C LEU A 66 8.02 8.33 -5.43
N PHE A 67 7.64 8.62 -6.67
CA PHE A 67 8.28 8.06 -7.86
C PHE A 67 9.76 8.45 -7.93
N GLU A 68 10.09 9.73 -7.77
CA GLU A 68 11.47 10.23 -7.82
C GLU A 68 12.36 9.55 -6.77
N LEU A 69 11.91 9.45 -5.51
CA LEU A 69 12.68 8.79 -4.46
C LEU A 69 12.81 7.28 -4.68
N VAL A 70 11.76 6.64 -5.20
CA VAL A 70 11.84 5.21 -5.53
C VAL A 70 12.85 4.97 -6.65
N GLU A 71 12.85 5.77 -7.71
CA GLU A 71 13.84 5.67 -8.78
C GLU A 71 15.27 5.87 -8.24
N GLU A 72 15.49 6.92 -7.45
CA GLU A 72 16.81 7.19 -6.87
C GLU A 72 17.29 5.98 -6.02
N PHE A 73 16.44 5.46 -5.15
CA PHE A 73 16.82 4.39 -4.24
C PHE A 73 16.92 3.03 -4.95
N ASN A 74 16.18 2.81 -6.04
CA ASN A 74 16.28 1.59 -6.83
C ASN A 74 17.68 1.43 -7.48
N THR A 75 18.42 2.53 -7.69
CA THR A 75 19.83 2.47 -8.15
C THR A 75 20.82 2.12 -7.03
N ARG A 76 20.42 2.27 -5.76
CA ARG A 76 21.30 2.19 -4.57
C ARG A 76 21.02 0.99 -3.67
N PHE A 77 19.87 0.34 -3.83
CA PHE A 77 19.38 -0.76 -3.02
C PHE A 77 19.11 -1.98 -3.91
N GLU A 78 19.42 -3.16 -3.38
CA GLU A 78 19.15 -4.42 -4.10
C GLU A 78 17.65 -4.74 -4.11
N VAL A 79 16.94 -4.35 -3.04
CA VAL A 79 15.50 -4.49 -2.93
C VAL A 79 14.86 -3.19 -2.45
N VAL A 80 13.88 -2.70 -3.19
CA VAL A 80 13.02 -1.59 -2.79
C VAL A 80 11.59 -2.12 -2.71
N ILE A 81 10.88 -1.79 -1.63
CA ILE A 81 9.47 -2.17 -1.45
C ILE A 81 8.66 -0.89 -1.33
N VAL A 82 7.53 -0.82 -2.02
CA VAL A 82 6.53 0.25 -1.87
C VAL A 82 5.23 -0.38 -1.39
N ASP A 83 4.65 0.12 -0.30
CA ASP A 83 3.30 -0.29 0.12
C ASP A 83 2.37 0.90 0.33
N GLY A 84 1.09 0.70 -0.04
CA GLY A 84 0.12 1.78 -0.02
C GLY A 84 -1.27 1.36 -0.46
N LEU A 85 -2.26 2.20 -0.13
CA LEU A 85 -3.62 2.04 -0.66
C LEU A 85 -3.64 2.20 -2.19
N PHE A 86 -2.83 3.11 -2.69
CA PHE A 86 -2.67 3.49 -4.10
C PHE A 86 -1.29 3.08 -4.63
N ALA A 87 -0.68 2.01 -4.09
CA ALA A 87 0.65 1.54 -4.53
C ALA A 87 0.72 1.23 -6.04
N PHE A 88 -0.44 0.93 -6.64
CA PHE A 88 -0.61 0.65 -8.06
C PHE A 88 -1.47 1.70 -8.77
N TYR A 89 -1.56 2.93 -8.25
CA TYR A 89 -2.32 3.99 -8.92
C TYR A 89 -1.50 4.69 -10.00
N ASP A 90 -0.28 5.12 -9.66
CA ASP A 90 0.61 5.78 -10.62
C ASP A 90 1.09 4.77 -11.69
N GLU A 91 1.02 5.20 -12.94
CA GLU A 91 1.36 4.35 -14.08
C GLU A 91 2.86 4.13 -14.22
N ASN A 92 3.66 5.17 -13.99
CA ASN A 92 5.12 5.09 -14.11
C ASN A 92 5.69 4.17 -13.04
N LEU A 93 5.23 4.32 -11.80
CA LEU A 93 5.62 3.46 -10.69
C LEU A 93 5.16 2.01 -10.91
N ASN A 94 3.97 1.79 -11.48
CA ASN A 94 3.52 0.45 -11.86
C ASN A 94 4.46 -0.22 -12.84
N ASP A 95 4.91 0.51 -13.85
CA ASP A 95 5.77 -0.01 -14.92
C ASP A 95 7.18 -0.37 -14.39
N LEU A 96 7.61 0.24 -13.27
CA LEU A 96 8.89 -0.08 -12.61
C LEU A 96 8.85 -1.34 -11.74
N TYR A 97 7.69 -1.81 -11.27
CA TYR A 97 7.65 -2.96 -10.37
C TYR A 97 8.09 -4.26 -11.07
N ASP A 98 9.05 -4.95 -10.45
CA ASP A 98 9.44 -6.32 -10.84
C ASP A 98 8.44 -7.35 -10.29
N LYS A 99 7.92 -7.10 -9.08
CA LYS A 99 7.02 -8.01 -8.36
C LYS A 99 5.86 -7.24 -7.75
N ARG A 100 4.67 -7.84 -7.80
CA ARG A 100 3.43 -7.24 -7.30
C ARG A 100 2.70 -8.19 -6.37
N LEU A 101 2.40 -7.73 -5.17
CA LEU A 101 1.64 -8.43 -4.14
C LEU A 101 0.38 -7.62 -3.84
N PHE A 102 -0.77 -8.30 -3.76
CA PHE A 102 -2.02 -7.64 -3.39
C PHE A 102 -2.65 -8.31 -2.17
N VAL A 103 -2.72 -7.57 -1.07
CA VAL A 103 -3.25 -8.07 0.20
C VAL A 103 -4.77 -7.92 0.22
N LYS A 104 -5.48 -9.05 0.17
CA LYS A 104 -6.95 -9.11 0.11
C LYS A 104 -7.54 -9.36 1.49
N ILE A 105 -8.54 -8.54 1.81
CA ILE A 105 -9.49 -8.79 2.89
C ILE A 105 -10.91 -8.51 2.38
N SER A 106 -11.90 -9.14 2.99
CA SER A 106 -13.31 -8.90 2.74
C SER A 106 -13.73 -7.50 3.19
N LYS A 107 -14.81 -6.97 2.60
CA LYS A 107 -15.44 -5.70 3.07
C LYS A 107 -15.79 -5.79 4.55
N ARG A 108 -16.28 -6.94 5.01
CA ARG A 108 -16.64 -7.16 6.42
C ARG A 108 -15.42 -7.01 7.34
N SER A 109 -14.33 -7.70 7.04
CA SER A 109 -13.10 -7.61 7.83
C SER A 109 -12.51 -6.21 7.80
N PHE A 110 -12.54 -5.54 6.64
CA PHE A 110 -12.14 -4.13 6.53
C PHE A 110 -12.96 -3.25 7.49
N PHE A 111 -14.29 -3.34 7.44
CA PHE A 111 -15.17 -2.54 8.29
C PHE A 111 -14.89 -2.78 9.78
N ILE A 112 -14.81 -4.03 10.21
CA ILE A 112 -14.53 -4.38 11.61
C ILE A 112 -13.17 -3.79 12.05
N ARG A 113 -12.12 -4.00 11.26
CA ARG A 113 -10.76 -3.56 11.59
C ARG A 113 -10.57 -2.05 11.54
N LYS A 114 -11.31 -1.35 10.68
CA LYS A 114 -11.23 0.11 10.55
C LYS A 114 -12.07 0.83 11.60
N VAL A 115 -13.24 0.30 11.96
CA VAL A 115 -14.05 0.84 13.07
C VAL A 115 -13.33 0.68 14.41
N ALA A 116 -12.55 -0.38 14.58
CA ALA A 116 -11.72 -0.59 15.77
C ALA A 116 -10.40 0.24 15.78
N ASP A 117 -10.10 0.98 14.70
CA ASP A 117 -8.86 1.75 14.59
C ASP A 117 -9.02 3.15 15.17
N ASN A 118 -8.50 3.35 16.39
CA ASN A 118 -8.61 4.60 17.13
C ASN A 118 -7.42 5.55 16.95
N ARG A 119 -6.47 5.25 16.04
CA ARG A 119 -5.25 6.06 15.86
C ARG A 119 -5.52 7.51 15.49
N TRP A 120 -6.64 7.76 14.80
CA TRP A 120 -7.04 9.07 14.27
C TRP A 120 -8.30 9.61 14.95
N GLY A 121 -8.62 9.11 16.14
CA GLY A 121 -9.87 9.41 16.83
C GLY A 121 -11.09 8.81 16.15
N TYR A 122 -12.27 9.36 16.45
CA TYR A 122 -13.53 8.84 15.91
C TYR A 122 -13.66 9.10 14.40
N ILE A 123 -13.80 8.02 13.64
CA ILE A 123 -14.11 8.06 12.20
C ILE A 123 -15.58 7.67 12.01
N PRO A 124 -16.42 8.55 11.44
CA PRO A 124 -17.82 8.23 11.23
C PRO A 124 -17.99 7.12 10.19
N THR A 125 -19.06 6.32 10.33
CA THR A 125 -19.33 5.15 9.47
C THR A 125 -19.41 5.50 7.99
N TRP A 126 -19.91 6.69 7.65
CA TRP A 126 -19.95 7.16 6.27
C TRP A 126 -18.55 7.36 5.68
N PHE A 127 -17.56 7.75 6.50
CA PHE A 127 -16.18 7.91 6.05
C PHE A 127 -15.51 6.53 5.90
N VAL A 128 -15.85 5.56 6.75
CA VAL A 128 -15.42 4.16 6.56
C VAL A 128 -15.93 3.60 5.22
N ASP A 129 -17.17 3.89 4.83
CA ASP A 129 -17.69 3.50 3.51
C ASP A 129 -17.02 4.30 2.37
N HIS A 130 -16.67 5.56 2.60
CA HIS A 130 -15.89 6.37 1.65
C HIS A 130 -14.51 5.75 1.36
N ILE A 131 -13.78 5.32 2.40
CA ILE A 131 -12.50 4.58 2.24
C ILE A 131 -12.69 3.37 1.33
N TRP A 132 -13.73 2.57 1.57
CA TRP A 132 -13.98 1.37 0.77
C TRP A 132 -14.30 1.71 -0.69
N LYS A 133 -15.12 2.75 -0.92
CA LYS A 133 -15.46 3.21 -2.27
C LYS A 133 -14.25 3.74 -3.01
N SER A 134 -13.40 4.50 -2.33
CA SER A 134 -12.12 4.96 -2.88
C SER A 134 -11.24 3.78 -3.27
N PHE A 135 -11.06 2.81 -2.37
CA PHE A 135 -10.30 1.59 -2.68
C PHE A 135 -10.82 0.90 -3.95
N LEU A 136 -12.14 0.69 -4.05
CA LEU A 136 -12.77 0.11 -5.25
C LEU A 136 -12.56 0.94 -6.52
N LYS A 137 -12.29 2.24 -6.41
CA LYS A 137 -12.08 3.12 -7.55
C LYS A 137 -10.60 3.24 -7.94
N TYR A 138 -9.70 3.33 -6.97
CA TYR A 138 -8.32 3.75 -7.20
C TYR A 138 -7.24 2.81 -6.64
N GLY A 139 -7.57 1.99 -5.64
CA GLY A 139 -6.59 1.15 -4.92
C GLY A 139 -6.75 -0.35 -5.16
N ASN A 140 -7.69 -0.75 -6.02
CA ASN A 140 -7.99 -2.14 -6.28
C ASN A 140 -7.01 -2.77 -7.29
N ASP A 141 -7.10 -4.08 -7.45
CA ASP A 141 -6.19 -4.88 -8.27
C ASP A 141 -6.34 -4.67 -9.78
N LYS A 142 -7.38 -3.98 -10.25
CA LYS A 142 -7.54 -3.66 -11.70
C LYS A 142 -6.51 -2.68 -12.22
N ASN A 143 -5.87 -1.90 -11.34
CA ASN A 143 -4.84 -0.93 -11.73
C ASN A 143 -3.44 -1.57 -11.84
N ILE A 144 -3.31 -2.86 -11.49
CA ILE A 144 -2.04 -3.57 -11.55
C ILE A 144 -1.68 -3.88 -13.01
N LYS A 145 -0.53 -3.38 -13.46
CA LYS A 145 0.05 -3.74 -14.76
C LYS A 145 0.92 -5.00 -14.64
N GLY A 146 0.51 -6.10 -15.25
CA GLY A 146 1.29 -7.36 -15.27
C GLY A 146 0.92 -8.37 -14.17
N ASP A 147 1.73 -9.42 -14.03
CA ASP A 147 1.44 -10.51 -13.11
C ASP A 147 1.57 -10.07 -11.64
N TYR A 148 0.68 -10.62 -10.81
CA TYR A 148 0.68 -10.41 -9.37
C TYR A 148 0.17 -11.65 -8.64
N ILE A 149 0.53 -11.77 -7.36
CA ILE A 149 -0.09 -12.76 -6.47
C ILE A 149 -0.96 -12.10 -5.42
N THR A 150 -2.00 -12.82 -5.02
CA THR A 150 -2.84 -12.45 -3.88
C THR A 150 -2.29 -13.06 -2.60
N VAL A 151 -2.34 -12.27 -1.53
CA VAL A 151 -2.00 -12.68 -0.17
C VAL A 151 -3.23 -12.42 0.70
N SER A 152 -3.68 -13.43 1.46
CA SER A 152 -4.79 -13.25 2.40
C SER A 152 -4.31 -12.36 3.56
N GLY A 153 -5.01 -11.27 3.82
CA GLY A 153 -4.86 -10.50 5.04
C GLY A 153 -5.83 -10.91 6.14
N GLU A 154 -6.65 -11.94 5.92
CA GLU A 154 -7.65 -12.42 6.90
C GLU A 154 -6.99 -13.21 8.02
N ASP A 155 -5.93 -13.95 7.70
CA ASP A 155 -5.22 -14.88 8.55
C ASP A 155 -3.71 -14.55 8.56
N GLU A 156 -2.90 -15.42 9.20
CA GLU A 156 -1.44 -15.33 9.09
C GLU A 156 -1.00 -15.44 7.62
N PHE A 157 -0.02 -14.63 7.24
CA PHE A 157 0.50 -14.65 5.88
C PHE A 157 1.19 -15.98 5.55
N ASP A 158 0.83 -16.57 4.41
CA ASP A 158 1.58 -17.67 3.81
C ASP A 158 2.93 -17.15 3.28
N MET A 159 3.89 -17.07 4.19
CA MET A 159 5.22 -16.54 3.89
C MET A 159 6.04 -17.47 3.00
N GLU A 160 5.72 -18.76 2.91
CA GLU A 160 6.37 -19.68 1.98
C GLU A 160 6.00 -19.32 0.53
N LYS A 161 4.70 -19.16 0.25
CA LYS A 161 4.20 -18.69 -1.05
C LYS A 161 4.76 -17.32 -1.40
N VAL A 162 4.76 -16.38 -0.45
CA VAL A 162 5.28 -15.02 -0.68
C VAL A 162 6.76 -15.05 -1.03
N ARG A 163 7.60 -15.78 -0.26
CA ARG A 163 9.05 -15.88 -0.52
C ARG A 163 9.34 -16.49 -1.88
N LYS A 164 8.69 -17.61 -2.21
CA LYS A 164 8.81 -18.27 -3.51
C LYS A 164 8.50 -17.35 -4.69
N TYR A 165 7.64 -16.35 -4.51
CA TYR A 165 7.29 -15.40 -5.56
C TYR A 165 8.31 -14.26 -5.70
N VAL A 166 8.92 -13.82 -4.60
CA VAL A 166 9.84 -12.67 -4.57
C VAL A 166 11.32 -13.02 -4.63
N ASP A 167 11.68 -14.29 -4.42
CA ASP A 167 13.02 -14.82 -4.70
C ASP A 167 13.19 -15.15 -6.20
#